data_AF-A0A937QRQ0-F1
#
_entry.id   AF-A0A937QRQ0-F1
#
_cell.length_a   1.000
_cell.length_b   1.000
_cell.length_c   1.000
_cell.angle_alpha   90.00
_cell.angle_beta   90.00
_cell.angle_gamma   90.00
#
_symmetry.space_group_name_H-M   'P 1'
#
loop_
_entity.id
_entity.type
_entity.pdbx_description
1 polymer ?
#
loop_
_entity_poly.entity_id
_entity_poly.type
_entity_poly.pdbx_seq_one_letter_code
_entity_poly.pdbx_strand_id
1 'polypeptide(L)'
;MDDTKGFLKAYNDFRDAVDLTKSGFLPSRDDLVWYMLMGVPRVPADDDPSEDSDIVAIDQRVNILKAVFVETNKNQSDDFLDQGLAVYDQAGERAKTLLKEGD
;
A
#
# COMPACT_ATOMS: atom_id res chain seq x y z
N MET A 1 3.05 -11.43 -18.50
CA MET A 1 3.43 -12.46 -17.50
C MET A 1 2.31 -12.48 -16.47
N ASP A 2 2.09 -13.58 -15.75
CA ASP A 2 0.91 -13.76 -14.89
C ASP A 2 0.88 -12.69 -13.76
N ASP A 3 0.12 -11.60 -13.96
CA ASP A 3 0.09 -10.42 -13.07
C ASP A 3 -0.20 -10.82 -11.62
N THR A 4 -0.97 -11.88 -11.43
CA THR A 4 -1.24 -12.51 -10.13
C THR A 4 0.05 -12.95 -9.42
N LYS A 5 0.98 -13.60 -10.14
CA LYS A 5 2.26 -14.04 -9.57
C LYS A 5 3.15 -12.87 -9.21
N GLY A 6 3.15 -11.82 -10.05
CA GLY A 6 3.88 -10.58 -9.77
C GLY A 6 3.37 -9.92 -8.49
N PHE A 7 2.06 -9.77 -8.36
CA PHE A 7 1.43 -9.18 -7.18
C PHE A 7 1.68 -10.00 -5.92
N LEU A 8 1.51 -11.32 -5.97
CA LEU A 8 1.77 -12.22 -4.84
C LEU A 8 3.24 -12.16 -4.41
N LYS A 9 4.18 -12.04 -5.35
CA LYS A 9 5.59 -11.85 -5.02
C LYS A 9 5.81 -10.52 -4.29
N ALA A 10 5.28 -9.42 -4.82
CA ALA A 10 5.40 -8.11 -4.18
C ALA A 10 4.80 -8.09 -2.76
N TYR A 11 3.65 -8.72 -2.56
CA TYR A 11 3.05 -8.89 -1.24
C TYR A 11 3.96 -9.68 -0.29
N ASN A 12 4.45 -10.86 -0.69
CA ASN A 12 5.29 -11.68 0.18
C ASN A 12 6.62 -10.96 0.50
N ASP A 13 7.27 -10.36 -0.50
CA ASP A 13 8.53 -9.63 -0.32
C ASP A 13 8.35 -8.48 0.70
N PHE A 14 7.25 -7.72 0.60
CA PHE A 14 6.98 -6.64 1.55
C PHE A 14 6.59 -7.16 2.93
N ARG A 15 5.70 -8.16 3.02
CA ARG A 15 5.29 -8.78 4.28
C ARG A 15 6.51 -9.28 5.05
N ASP A 16 7.43 -9.97 4.38
CA ASP A 16 8.62 -10.57 5.00
C ASP A 16 9.61 -9.50 5.48
N ALA A 17 9.54 -8.27 4.96
CA ALA A 17 10.31 -7.12 5.43
C ALA A 17 9.68 -6.38 6.63
N VAL A 18 8.41 -6.68 6.96
CA VAL A 18 7.68 -6.05 8.08
C VAL A 18 7.78 -6.89 9.34
N ASP A 19 8.06 -6.24 10.46
CA ASP A 19 8.03 -6.87 11.78
C ASP A 19 6.59 -7.05 12.26
N LEU A 20 6.00 -8.21 11.95
CA LEU A 20 4.63 -8.57 12.34
C LEU A 20 4.41 -8.70 13.86
N THR A 21 5.48 -8.64 14.68
CA THR A 21 5.36 -8.66 16.14
C THR A 21 4.96 -7.31 16.73
N LYS A 22 5.11 -6.22 15.94
CA LYS A 22 4.74 -4.87 16.35
C LYS A 22 3.32 -4.55 15.89
N SER A 23 2.37 -4.54 16.82
CA SER A 23 0.95 -4.24 16.56
C SER A 23 0.42 -3.08 17.40
N GLY A 24 -0.76 -2.56 17.06
CA GLY A 24 -1.50 -1.61 17.90
C GLY A 24 -1.19 -0.13 17.64
N PHE A 25 -0.62 0.19 16.48
CA PHE A 25 -0.43 1.58 16.04
C PHE A 25 -1.13 1.83 14.71
N LEU A 26 -1.75 3.00 14.59
CA LEU A 26 -2.28 3.49 13.33
C LEU A 26 -1.15 4.14 12.52
N PRO A 27 -1.09 3.93 11.20
CA PRO A 27 -0.10 4.56 10.35
C PRO A 27 -0.34 6.07 10.26
N SER A 28 0.73 6.84 10.06
CA SER A 28 0.64 8.25 9.66
C SER A 28 0.21 8.34 8.21
N ARG A 29 -0.86 9.08 7.92
CA ARG A 29 -1.33 9.31 6.55
C ARG A 29 -0.24 9.93 5.68
N ASP A 30 0.47 10.93 6.19
CA ASP A 30 1.46 11.67 5.40
C ASP A 30 2.68 10.78 5.09
N ASP A 31 3.09 9.91 6.02
CA ASP A 31 4.16 8.93 5.77
C ASP A 31 3.75 7.92 4.71
N LEU A 32 2.50 7.45 4.74
CA LEU A 32 1.96 6.54 3.73
C LEU A 32 1.95 7.17 2.34
N VAL A 33 1.54 8.43 2.22
CA VAL A 33 1.61 9.18 0.96
C VAL A 33 3.05 9.21 0.46
N TRP A 34 4.02 9.54 1.32
CA TRP A 34 5.43 9.55 0.95
C TRP A 34 5.94 8.18 0.52
N TYR A 35 5.62 7.10 1.24
CA TYR A 35 6.04 5.75 0.86
C TYR A 35 5.49 5.35 -0.51
N MET A 36 4.22 5.65 -0.80
CA MET A 36 3.62 5.35 -2.09
C MET A 36 4.29 6.12 -3.23
N LEU A 37 4.54 7.42 -3.06
CA LEU A 37 5.22 8.25 -4.07
C LEU A 37 6.69 7.87 -4.27
N MET A 38 7.37 7.35 -3.23
CA MET A 38 8.73 6.80 -3.34
C MET A 38 8.78 5.41 -3.98
N GLY A 39 7.63 4.82 -4.30
CA GLY A 39 7.57 3.52 -4.94
C GLY A 39 7.67 2.34 -3.97
N VAL A 40 7.23 2.50 -2.71
CA VAL A 40 7.33 1.47 -1.66
C VAL A 40 5.93 1.00 -1.21
N PRO A 41 5.63 -0.32 -1.23
CA PRO A 41 6.45 -1.40 -1.79
C PRO A 41 6.60 -1.30 -3.32
N ARG A 42 7.61 -1.95 -3.89
CA ARG A 42 7.69 -2.15 -5.34
C ARG A 42 6.58 -3.10 -5.79
N VAL A 43 5.90 -2.79 -6.88
CA VAL A 43 4.74 -3.52 -7.39
C VAL A 43 4.86 -3.76 -8.89
N PRO A 44 4.14 -4.75 -9.46
CA PRO A 44 4.20 -5.05 -10.89
C PRO A 44 3.97 -3.84 -11.82
N ALA A 45 3.05 -2.96 -11.45
CA ALA A 45 2.72 -1.78 -12.26
C ALA A 45 3.88 -0.76 -12.37
N ASP A 46 4.93 -0.85 -11.54
CA ASP A 46 6.13 -0.01 -11.70
C ASP A 46 6.92 -0.30 -12.98
N ASP A 47 6.79 -1.52 -13.50
CA ASP A 47 7.47 -1.99 -14.70
C ASP A 47 6.53 -1.97 -15.93
N ASP A 48 5.31 -1.44 -15.78
CA ASP A 48 4.32 -1.30 -16.85
C ASP A 48 4.53 0.01 -17.61
N PRO A 49 4.72 0.00 -18.95
CA PRO A 49 4.97 1.22 -19.72
C PRO A 49 3.70 2.01 -20.09
N SER A 50 2.52 1.61 -19.61
CA SER A 50 1.25 2.30 -19.89
C SER A 50 1.18 3.68 -19.21
N GLU A 51 0.38 4.57 -19.79
CA GLU A 51 0.20 5.95 -19.33
C GLU A 51 -0.40 6.03 -17.90
N ASP A 52 -1.22 5.06 -17.52
CA ASP A 52 -1.85 4.99 -16.19
C ASP A 52 -1.08 4.11 -15.18
N SER A 53 0.12 3.63 -15.55
CA SER A 53 0.91 2.68 -14.76
C SER A 53 1.15 3.17 -13.33
N ASP A 54 1.50 4.45 -13.15
CA ASP A 54 1.78 5.03 -11.83
C ASP A 54 0.55 5.06 -10.91
N ILE A 55 -0.65 5.32 -11.47
CA ILE A 55 -1.91 5.29 -10.72
C ILE A 55 -2.24 3.85 -10.29
N VAL A 56 -2.10 2.91 -11.22
CA VAL A 56 -2.29 1.48 -10.93
C VAL A 56 -1.28 1.00 -9.89
N ALA A 57 -0.05 1.51 -9.93
CA ALA A 57 0.99 1.18 -8.98
C ALA A 57 0.65 1.66 -7.58
N ILE A 58 0.07 2.86 -7.43
CA ILE A 58 -0.47 3.30 -6.13
C ILE A 58 -1.56 2.34 -5.63
N ASP A 59 -2.51 1.93 -6.49
CA ASP A 59 -3.58 1.01 -6.07
C ASP A 59 -3.03 -0.35 -5.59
N GLN A 60 -2.05 -0.90 -6.32
CA GLN A 60 -1.40 -2.14 -5.92
C GLN A 60 -0.68 -1.99 -4.57
N ARG A 61 0.00 -0.86 -4.34
CA ARG A 61 0.67 -0.56 -3.06
C ARG A 61 -0.33 -0.47 -1.92
N VAL A 62 -1.42 0.27 -2.09
CA VAL A 62 -2.48 0.41 -1.08
C VAL A 62 -3.01 -0.97 -0.68
N ASN A 63 -3.27 -1.84 -1.67
CA ASN A 63 -3.76 -3.19 -1.40
C ASN A 63 -2.77 -4.04 -0.59
N ILE A 64 -1.48 -4.00 -0.93
CA ILE A 64 -0.43 -4.72 -0.19
C ILE A 64 -0.29 -4.17 1.24
N LEU A 65 -0.22 -2.84 1.36
CA LEU A 65 -0.08 -2.17 2.65
C LEU A 65 -1.25 -2.47 3.59
N LYS A 66 -2.48 -2.43 3.08
CA LYS A 66 -3.70 -2.81 3.83
C LYS A 66 -3.67 -4.27 4.27
N ALA A 67 -3.30 -5.18 3.38
CA ALA A 67 -3.22 -6.61 3.69
C ALA A 67 -2.24 -6.87 4.84
N VAL A 68 -1.04 -6.29 4.77
CA VAL A 68 -0.03 -6.43 5.83
C VAL A 68 -0.46 -5.74 7.13
N PHE A 69 -1.13 -4.59 7.06
CA PHE A 69 -1.69 -3.92 8.23
C PHE A 69 -2.71 -4.81 8.97
N VAL A 70 -3.66 -5.41 8.24
CA VAL A 70 -4.65 -6.32 8.82
C VAL A 70 -3.97 -7.55 9.42
N GLU A 71 -3.00 -8.13 8.73
CA GLU A 71 -2.26 -9.30 9.23
C GLU A 71 -1.52 -8.99 10.53
N THR A 72 -0.84 -7.84 10.58
CA THR A 72 -0.10 -7.36 11.77
C THR A 72 -1.04 -7.04 12.94
N ASN A 73 -2.25 -6.58 12.64
CA ASN A 73 -3.22 -6.11 13.64
C ASN A 73 -4.43 -7.05 13.80
N LYS A 74 -4.32 -8.31 13.37
CA LYS A 74 -5.44 -9.29 13.36
C LYS A 74 -6.10 -9.55 14.73
N ASN A 75 -5.42 -9.17 15.81
CA ASN A 75 -5.92 -9.32 17.19
C ASN A 75 -6.54 -8.01 17.74
N GLN A 76 -6.52 -6.92 16.97
CA GLN A 76 -7.16 -5.65 17.33
C GLN A 76 -8.66 -5.70 17.03
N SER A 77 -9.42 -4.71 17.51
CA SER A 77 -10.86 -4.62 17.25
C SER A 77 -11.16 -4.26 15.80
N ASP A 78 -12.35 -4.65 15.32
CA ASP A 78 -12.85 -4.27 13.99
C ASP A 78 -12.82 -2.75 13.79
N ASP A 79 -13.26 -1.97 14.79
CA ASP A 79 -13.19 -0.50 14.75
C ASP A 79 -11.76 0.03 14.53
N PHE A 80 -10.74 -0.64 15.08
CA PHE A 80 -9.35 -0.25 14.89
C PHE A 80 -8.89 -0.58 13.46
N LEU A 81 -9.27 -1.75 12.96
CA LEU A 81 -8.98 -2.16 11.59
C LEU A 81 -9.63 -1.22 10.58
N ASP A 82 -10.90 -0.88 10.77
CA ASP A 82 -11.65 0.03 9.91
C ASP A 82 -11.01 1.42 9.88
N GLN A 83 -10.62 1.95 11.05
CA GLN A 83 -9.90 3.24 11.12
C GLN A 83 -8.58 3.18 10.36
N GLY A 84 -7.78 2.14 10.54
CA GLY A 84 -6.52 1.98 9.82
C GLY A 84 -6.72 1.86 8.32
N LEU A 85 -7.66 1.03 7.88
CA LEU A 85 -7.98 0.84 6.46
C LEU A 85 -8.43 2.15 5.80
N ALA A 86 -9.24 2.96 6.49
CA ALA A 86 -9.65 4.28 6.01
C ALA A 86 -8.46 5.23 5.84
N VAL A 87 -7.45 5.17 6.71
CA VAL A 87 -6.22 5.96 6.57
C VAL A 87 -5.45 5.57 5.30
N TYR A 88 -5.35 4.27 4.98
CA TYR A 88 -4.74 3.81 3.74
C TYR A 88 -5.49 4.27 2.49
N ASP A 89 -6.83 4.24 2.50
CA ASP A 89 -7.63 4.75 1.39
C ASP A 89 -7.39 6.24 1.15
N GLN A 90 -7.45 7.04 2.22
CA GLN A 90 -7.22 8.49 2.14
C GLN A 90 -5.81 8.81 1.65
N ALA A 91 -4.81 8.07 2.11
CA ALA A 91 -3.43 8.24 1.66
C ALA A 91 -3.28 7.89 0.16
N GLY A 92 -3.93 6.80 -0.30
CA GLY A 92 -3.93 6.39 -1.71
C GLY A 92 -4.53 7.47 -2.61
N GLU A 93 -5.70 7.98 -2.26
CA GLU A 93 -6.35 9.05 -3.02
C GLU A 93 -5.51 10.34 -3.03
N ARG A 94 -4.87 10.68 -1.90
CA ARG A 94 -3.98 11.85 -1.85
C ARG A 94 -2.75 11.67 -2.73
N ALA A 95 -2.12 10.49 -2.71
CA ALA A 95 -0.96 10.20 -3.55
C ALA A 95 -1.30 10.29 -5.05
N LYS A 96 -2.43 9.71 -5.48
CA LYS A 96 -2.92 9.83 -6.87
C LYS A 96 -3.19 11.27 -7.27
N THR A 97 -3.77 12.06 -6.36
CA THR A 97 -4.04 13.49 -6.60
C THR A 97 -2.73 14.25 -6.81
N LEU A 98 -1.73 14.01 -5.96
CA LEU A 98 -0.42 14.66 -6.05
C LEU A 98 0.33 14.30 -7.34
N LEU A 99 0.24 13.06 -7.83
CA LEU A 99 0.81 12.69 -9.12
C LEU A 99 0.17 13.48 -10.26
N LYS A 100 -1.17 13.53 -10.29
CA LYS A 100 -1.92 14.27 -11.33
C LYS A 100 -1.72 15.78 -11.29
N GLU A 101 -1.38 16.34 -10.13
CA GLU A 101 -1.05 17.77 -9.98
C GLU A 101 0.42 18.07 -10.37
N GLY A 102 1.28 17.05 -10.39
CA GLY A 102 2.71 17.16 -10.68
C GLY A 102 3.11 16.90 -12.13
N ASP A 103 2.23 16.28 -12.92
CA ASP A 103 2.30 16.16 -14.39
C ASP A 103 1.95 17.49 -15.10
#